data_AF-A0A8F7UWV1-F1
#
_entry.id   AF-A0A8F7UWV1-F1
#
_cell.length_a   1.000
_cell.length_b   1.000
_cell.length_c   1.000
_cell.angle_alpha   90.00
_cell.angle_beta   90.00
_cell.angle_gamma   90.00
#
_symmetry.space_group_name_H-M   'P 1'
#
loop_
_entity.id
_entity.type
_entity.pdbx_description
1 polymer ?
#
loop_
_entity_poly.entity_id
_entity_poly.type
_entity_poly.pdbx_seq_one_letter_code
_entity_poly.pdbx_strand_id
1 'polypeptide(L)'
;MPEGPEIRRAADNLEAAIKGKPLTDVWFAFAQLKPYESQLNGQIVTRIETRGKALLTHFSNGLTLYSHNQLYGVWRVIDTGEIPQTTRILRVRLQTADKTILLYSASDIEMLTADQLTTHPFLQRVGPDVLDARLTPEEVKARLLSPRFRNRQFSGLLLDQAFLAGLGNYLRVEILWQVGLTGQHKAKDLSEAQLNALSHALLDIPRLSYATRGQVDENKHHGALFRFKVFHRDGKACERCGGIIEKTMLSSRPFYWCPHCQK
;
A
#
# COMPACT_ATOMS: atom_id res chain seq x y z
N MET A 1 0.91 0.38 -10.10
CA MET A 1 0.80 -0.58 -8.98
C MET A 1 0.46 0.20 -7.73
N PRO A 2 -0.68 -0.08 -7.07
CA PRO A 2 -1.01 0.49 -5.77
C PRO A 2 0.07 0.18 -4.73
N GLU A 3 0.44 1.14 -3.89
CA GLU A 3 1.29 0.93 -2.71
C GLU A 3 0.43 1.06 -1.44
N GLY A 4 1.04 1.01 -0.25
CA GLY A 4 0.34 1.08 1.03
C GLY A 4 -0.68 2.24 1.10
N PRO A 5 -0.29 3.49 0.76
CA PRO A 5 -1.21 4.62 0.73
C PRO A 5 -2.46 4.41 -0.13
N GLU A 6 -2.30 3.86 -1.34
CA GLU A 6 -3.43 3.57 -2.23
C GLU A 6 -4.35 2.47 -1.67
N ILE A 7 -3.77 1.45 -1.04
CA ILE A 7 -4.52 0.34 -0.45
C ILE A 7 -5.29 0.79 0.79
N ARG A 8 -4.69 1.65 1.65
CA ARG A 8 -5.39 2.21 2.81
C ARG A 8 -6.56 3.11 2.40
N ARG A 9 -6.38 4.04 1.45
CA ARG A 9 -7.50 4.84 0.93
C ARG A 9 -8.61 3.98 0.34
N ALA A 10 -8.24 2.90 -0.37
CA ALA A 10 -9.24 1.96 -0.85
C ALA A 10 -9.99 1.31 0.31
N ALA A 11 -9.30 0.83 1.34
CA ALA A 11 -9.94 0.27 2.53
C ALA A 11 -10.90 1.28 3.21
N ASP A 12 -10.51 2.54 3.36
CA ASP A 12 -11.38 3.57 3.97
C ASP A 12 -12.66 3.80 3.15
N ASN A 13 -12.54 3.89 1.82
CA ASN A 13 -13.69 4.02 0.93
C ASN A 13 -14.63 2.81 1.00
N LEU A 14 -14.07 1.61 1.13
CA LEU A 14 -14.85 0.38 1.27
C LEU A 14 -15.54 0.30 2.64
N GLU A 15 -14.86 0.71 3.71
CA GLU A 15 -15.48 0.79 5.04
C GLU A 15 -16.62 1.80 5.04
N ALA A 16 -16.41 3.01 4.51
CA ALA A 16 -17.45 4.02 4.40
C ALA A 16 -18.68 3.53 3.60
N ALA A 17 -18.46 2.66 2.60
CA ALA A 17 -19.53 2.13 1.77
C ALA A 17 -20.40 1.09 2.50
N ILE A 18 -19.79 0.11 3.16
CA ILE A 18 -20.51 -1.11 3.58
C ILE A 18 -20.30 -1.55 5.05
N LYS A 19 -19.42 -0.90 5.82
CA LYS A 19 -19.14 -1.31 7.20
C LYS A 19 -20.41 -1.21 8.06
N GLY A 20 -20.64 -2.23 8.88
CA GLY A 20 -21.80 -2.30 9.78
C GLY A 20 -23.14 -2.54 9.09
N LYS A 21 -23.18 -2.64 7.76
CA LYS A 21 -24.42 -2.87 6.99
C LYS A 21 -24.58 -4.36 6.66
N PRO A 22 -25.79 -4.93 6.78
CA PRO A 22 -26.06 -6.32 6.38
C PRO A 22 -25.79 -6.54 4.89
N LEU A 23 -25.07 -7.63 4.59
CA LEU A 23 -24.85 -8.08 3.23
C LEU A 23 -26.14 -8.72 2.69
N THR A 24 -26.73 -8.13 1.66
CA THR A 24 -27.93 -8.63 0.99
C THR A 24 -27.60 -9.60 -0.13
N ASP A 25 -26.40 -9.51 -0.69
CA ASP A 25 -25.88 -10.43 -1.70
C ASP A 25 -24.35 -10.51 -1.61
N VAL A 26 -23.82 -11.72 -1.79
CA VAL A 26 -22.39 -12.02 -1.78
C VAL A 26 -22.08 -12.93 -2.95
N TRP A 27 -21.05 -12.59 -3.72
CA TRP A 27 -20.61 -13.41 -4.84
C TRP A 27 -19.09 -13.44 -4.97
N PHE A 28 -18.56 -14.62 -5.27
CA PHE A 28 -17.15 -14.85 -5.57
C PHE A 28 -16.99 -15.54 -6.93
N ALA A 29 -15.95 -15.17 -7.67
CA ALA A 29 -15.65 -15.83 -8.94
C ALA A 29 -15.03 -17.22 -8.76
N PHE A 30 -14.30 -17.44 -7.67
CA PHE A 30 -13.53 -18.66 -7.47
C PHE A 30 -14.38 -19.77 -6.86
N ALA A 31 -14.29 -20.98 -7.43
CA ALA A 31 -15.09 -22.14 -7.04
C ALA A 31 -14.92 -22.48 -5.56
N GLN A 32 -13.69 -22.43 -5.03
CA GLN A 32 -13.39 -22.69 -3.63
C GLN A 32 -13.97 -21.65 -2.66
N LEU A 33 -14.38 -20.49 -3.15
CA LEU A 33 -14.99 -19.43 -2.34
C LEU A 33 -16.53 -19.46 -2.38
N LYS A 34 -17.13 -20.22 -3.32
CA LYS A 34 -18.59 -20.35 -3.45
C LYS A 34 -19.32 -20.78 -2.17
N PRO A 35 -18.79 -21.71 -1.35
CA PRO A 35 -19.46 -22.11 -0.12
C PRO A 35 -19.69 -20.97 0.90
N TYR A 36 -18.90 -19.89 0.83
CA TYR A 36 -19.02 -18.76 1.75
C TYR A 36 -20.10 -17.74 1.34
N GLU A 37 -20.65 -17.81 0.12
CA GLU A 37 -21.67 -16.86 -0.35
C GLU A 37 -22.91 -16.88 0.56
N SER A 38 -23.49 -18.07 0.78
CA SER A 38 -24.65 -18.24 1.66
C SER A 38 -24.33 -17.99 3.13
N GLN A 39 -23.11 -18.31 3.58
CA GLN A 39 -22.67 -18.10 4.97
C GLN A 39 -22.50 -16.61 5.32
N LEU A 40 -22.21 -15.76 4.32
CA LEU A 40 -22.00 -14.33 4.51
C LEU A 40 -23.26 -13.49 4.26
N ASN A 41 -24.28 -14.04 3.60
CA ASN A 41 -25.57 -13.36 3.49
C ASN A 41 -26.16 -13.06 4.88
N GLY A 42 -26.59 -11.83 5.09
CA GLY A 42 -27.06 -11.30 6.38
C GLY A 42 -25.95 -10.91 7.37
N GLN A 43 -24.69 -11.30 7.13
CA GLN A 43 -23.55 -10.88 7.96
C GLN A 43 -23.16 -9.44 7.64
N ILE A 44 -22.35 -8.83 8.51
CA ILE A 44 -21.81 -7.48 8.30
C ILE A 44 -20.29 -7.53 8.12
N VAL A 45 -19.74 -6.55 7.39
CA VAL A 45 -18.32 -6.23 7.47
C VAL A 45 -18.08 -5.40 8.73
N THR A 46 -17.23 -5.89 9.63
CA THR A 46 -16.92 -5.24 10.91
C THR A 46 -15.82 -4.21 10.79
N ARG A 47 -14.79 -4.49 9.98
CA ARG A 47 -13.69 -3.57 9.66
C ARG A 47 -12.94 -4.03 8.41
N ILE A 48 -12.21 -3.11 7.80
CA ILE A 48 -11.27 -3.43 6.72
C ILE A 48 -9.87 -2.98 7.14
N GLU A 49 -9.05 -3.98 7.45
CA GLU A 49 -7.67 -3.81 7.88
C GLU A 49 -6.74 -3.88 6.67
N THR A 50 -5.63 -3.13 6.71
CA THR A 50 -4.56 -3.21 5.72
C THR A 50 -3.30 -3.73 6.39
N ARG A 51 -2.61 -4.66 5.73
CA ARG A 51 -1.25 -5.07 6.09
C ARG A 51 -0.35 -4.87 4.89
N GLY A 52 0.29 -3.72 4.83
CA GLY A 52 1.06 -3.27 3.68
C GLY A 52 0.19 -3.10 2.44
N LYS A 53 0.25 -4.08 1.53
CA LYS A 53 -0.52 -4.07 0.26
C LYS A 53 -1.63 -5.11 0.21
N ALA A 54 -1.79 -5.88 1.28
CA ALA A 54 -2.93 -6.76 1.47
C ALA A 54 -4.07 -6.02 2.18
N LEU A 55 -5.29 -6.42 1.84
CA LEU A 55 -6.53 -5.95 2.44
C LEU A 55 -7.25 -7.13 3.09
N LEU A 56 -7.63 -6.96 4.35
CA LEU A 56 -8.31 -7.94 5.19
C LEU A 56 -9.72 -7.42 5.51
N THR A 57 -10.73 -8.00 4.89
CA THR A 57 -12.15 -7.65 5.13
C THR A 57 -12.70 -8.60 6.19
N HIS A 58 -12.92 -8.09 7.40
CA HIS A 58 -13.36 -8.87 8.56
C HIS A 58 -14.89 -8.91 8.61
N PHE A 59 -15.47 -10.11 8.71
CA PHE A 59 -16.92 -10.30 8.82
C PHE A 59 -17.36 -10.60 10.26
N SER A 60 -18.64 -10.37 10.58
CA SER A 60 -19.20 -10.60 11.92
C SER A 60 -19.20 -12.05 12.39
N ASN A 61 -19.11 -13.00 11.47
CA ASN A 61 -19.06 -14.44 11.78
C ASN A 61 -17.63 -14.97 12.03
N GLY A 62 -16.63 -14.08 12.15
CA GLY A 62 -15.24 -14.45 12.43
C GLY A 62 -14.40 -14.81 11.20
N LEU A 63 -14.99 -14.83 10.00
CA LEU A 63 -14.23 -14.99 8.76
C LEU A 63 -13.54 -13.69 8.33
N THR A 64 -12.45 -13.83 7.58
CA THR A 64 -11.73 -12.71 6.97
C THR A 64 -11.44 -13.00 5.50
N LEU A 65 -11.92 -12.14 4.60
CA LEU A 65 -11.49 -12.18 3.21
C LEU A 65 -10.13 -11.48 3.08
N TYR A 66 -9.09 -12.26 2.80
CA TYR A 66 -7.81 -11.75 2.35
C TYR A 66 -7.87 -11.45 0.85
N SER A 67 -7.38 -10.29 0.46
CA SER A 67 -7.17 -9.95 -0.95
C SER A 67 -5.89 -9.16 -1.13
N HIS A 68 -5.16 -9.45 -2.21
CA HIS A 68 -3.99 -8.69 -2.61
C HIS A 68 -4.11 -8.28 -4.08
N ASN A 69 -4.11 -6.96 -4.32
CA ASN A 69 -4.38 -6.41 -5.66
C ASN A 69 -3.25 -6.70 -6.67
N GLN A 70 -2.05 -7.03 -6.19
CA GLN A 70 -0.87 -7.23 -7.02
C GLN A 70 -0.68 -6.03 -7.97
N LEU A 71 -0.61 -6.25 -9.28
CA LEU A 71 -0.43 -5.18 -10.27
C LEU A 71 -1.75 -4.60 -10.81
N TYR A 72 -2.82 -5.41 -10.86
CA TYR A 72 -4.00 -5.10 -11.67
C TYR A 72 -5.32 -5.07 -10.88
N GLY A 73 -5.32 -5.62 -9.67
CA GLY A 73 -6.48 -5.66 -8.80
C GLY A 73 -6.96 -4.25 -8.44
N VAL A 74 -8.28 -4.06 -8.46
CA VAL A 74 -8.88 -2.78 -8.10
C VAL A 74 -10.25 -3.01 -7.48
N TRP A 75 -10.50 -2.33 -6.36
CA TRP A 75 -11.81 -2.25 -5.74
C TRP A 75 -12.58 -1.05 -6.29
N ARG A 76 -13.89 -1.22 -6.46
CA ARG A 76 -14.84 -0.16 -6.82
C ARG A 76 -16.00 -0.14 -5.84
N VAL A 77 -16.55 1.04 -5.61
CA VAL A 77 -17.80 1.26 -4.87
C VAL A 77 -18.82 1.79 -5.87
N ILE A 78 -20.02 1.24 -5.84
CA ILE A 78 -21.15 1.66 -6.68
C ILE A 78 -22.46 1.66 -5.87
N ASP A 79 -23.51 2.26 -6.44
CA ASP A 79 -24.84 2.09 -5.90
C ASP A 79 -25.36 0.66 -6.17
N THR A 80 -26.14 0.12 -5.23
CA THR A 80 -26.73 -1.20 -5.38
C THR A 80 -27.64 -1.25 -6.62
N GLY A 81 -27.42 -2.24 -7.48
CA GLY A 81 -28.15 -2.42 -8.74
C GLY A 81 -27.48 -1.79 -9.97
N GLU A 82 -26.45 -0.96 -9.78
CA GLU A 82 -25.66 -0.42 -10.89
C GLU A 82 -24.78 -1.52 -11.53
N ILE A 83 -24.62 -1.47 -12.86
CA ILE A 83 -23.74 -2.38 -13.61
C ILE A 83 -22.61 -1.56 -14.22
N PRO A 84 -21.38 -1.65 -13.69
CA PRO A 84 -20.25 -0.88 -14.21
C PRO A 84 -19.90 -1.31 -15.64
N GLN A 85 -19.74 -0.35 -16.54
CA GLN A 85 -19.14 -0.60 -17.85
C GLN A 85 -17.62 -0.78 -17.69
N THR A 86 -17.15 -2.02 -17.81
CA THR A 86 -15.73 -2.36 -17.66
C THR A 86 -15.40 -3.66 -18.37
N THR A 87 -14.20 -3.74 -18.95
CA THR A 87 -13.64 -4.99 -19.53
C THR A 87 -12.92 -5.84 -18.49
N ARG A 88 -12.84 -5.37 -17.25
CA ARG A 88 -12.17 -6.10 -16.16
C ARG A 88 -13.03 -7.25 -15.66
N ILE A 89 -12.37 -8.35 -15.31
CA ILE A 89 -13.01 -9.54 -14.77
C ILE A 89 -13.38 -9.32 -13.30
N LEU A 90 -14.66 -9.47 -12.96
CA LEU A 90 -15.15 -9.40 -11.58
C LEU A 90 -14.68 -10.62 -10.78
N ARG A 91 -14.28 -10.41 -9.53
CA ARG A 91 -13.75 -11.44 -8.63
C ARG A 91 -14.52 -11.57 -7.33
N VAL A 92 -14.95 -10.45 -6.76
CA VAL A 92 -15.73 -10.40 -5.52
C VAL A 92 -16.82 -9.34 -5.66
N ARG A 93 -18.02 -9.63 -5.18
CA ARG A 93 -19.09 -8.68 -4.95
C ARG A 93 -19.60 -8.84 -3.53
N LEU A 94 -19.61 -7.74 -2.77
CA LEU A 94 -20.24 -7.65 -1.47
C LEU A 94 -21.25 -6.50 -1.54
N GLN A 95 -22.53 -6.82 -1.44
CA GLN A 95 -23.63 -5.89 -1.65
C GLN A 95 -24.41 -5.68 -0.37
N THR A 96 -24.71 -4.41 -0.06
CA THR A 96 -25.66 -3.99 0.97
C THR A 96 -26.92 -3.44 0.30
N ALA A 97 -27.89 -2.96 1.08
CA ALA A 97 -29.12 -2.37 0.56
C ALA A 97 -28.86 -1.17 -0.40
N ASP A 98 -27.84 -0.35 -0.12
CA ASP A 98 -27.59 0.91 -0.81
C ASP A 98 -26.26 0.95 -1.59
N LYS A 99 -25.25 0.20 -1.17
CA LYS A 99 -23.92 0.19 -1.80
C LYS A 99 -23.44 -1.21 -2.12
N THR A 100 -22.69 -1.33 -3.20
CA THR A 100 -21.97 -2.56 -3.56
C THR A 100 -20.49 -2.27 -3.72
N ILE A 101 -19.66 -3.14 -3.16
CA ILE A 101 -18.22 -3.13 -3.41
C ILE A 101 -17.81 -4.30 -4.30
N LEU A 102 -16.96 -4.01 -5.28
CA LEU A 102 -16.57 -4.93 -6.35
C LEU A 102 -15.05 -5.01 -6.46
N LEU A 103 -14.49 -6.21 -6.31
CA LEU A 103 -13.08 -6.47 -6.61
C LEU A 103 -12.95 -6.98 -8.04
N TYR A 104 -12.14 -6.30 -8.84
CA TYR A 104 -11.83 -6.68 -10.21
C TYR A 104 -10.38 -7.12 -10.36
N SER A 105 -10.13 -8.07 -11.27
CA SER A 105 -8.82 -8.49 -11.79
C SER A 105 -7.82 -9.10 -10.80
N ALA A 106 -8.02 -8.97 -9.48
CA ALA A 106 -7.15 -9.60 -8.49
C ALA A 106 -7.17 -11.13 -8.63
N SER A 107 -6.02 -11.77 -8.37
CA SER A 107 -5.86 -13.23 -8.45
C SER A 107 -5.62 -13.88 -7.10
N ASP A 108 -5.14 -13.09 -6.14
CA ASP A 108 -4.74 -13.53 -4.80
C ASP A 108 -5.86 -13.16 -3.82
N ILE A 109 -6.81 -14.08 -3.64
CA ILE A 109 -8.04 -13.90 -2.87
C ILE A 109 -8.35 -15.21 -2.14
N GLU A 110 -8.46 -15.13 -0.82
CA GLU A 110 -8.68 -16.29 0.04
C GLU A 110 -9.63 -15.93 1.18
N MET A 111 -10.45 -16.89 1.61
CA MET A 111 -11.21 -16.77 2.85
C MET A 111 -10.41 -17.42 3.98
N LEU A 112 -10.17 -16.67 5.06
CA LEU A 112 -9.36 -17.10 6.18
C LEU A 112 -10.19 -17.17 7.45
N THR A 113 -9.97 -18.22 8.24
CA THR A 113 -10.35 -18.26 9.66
C THR A 113 -9.36 -17.47 10.52
N ALA A 114 -9.70 -17.27 11.80
CA ALA A 114 -8.79 -16.64 12.77
C ALA A 114 -7.42 -17.35 12.85
N ASP A 115 -7.41 -18.68 12.88
CA ASP A 115 -6.18 -19.47 12.94
C ASP A 115 -5.35 -19.35 11.64
N GLN A 116 -6.01 -19.39 10.49
CA GLN A 116 -5.36 -19.24 9.19
C GLN A 116 -4.74 -17.84 9.02
N LEU A 117 -5.36 -16.80 9.59
CA LEU A 117 -4.81 -15.44 9.56
C LEU A 117 -3.45 -15.34 10.27
N THR A 118 -3.23 -16.11 11.36
CA THR A 118 -1.94 -16.15 12.07
C THR A 118 -0.87 -16.96 11.35
N THR A 119 -1.27 -17.87 10.46
CA THR A 119 -0.39 -18.79 9.74
C THR A 119 -0.20 -18.47 8.26
N HIS A 120 -0.94 -17.49 7.73
CA HIS A 120 -0.87 -17.10 6.33
C HIS A 120 0.54 -16.61 5.95
N PRO A 121 1.19 -17.20 4.92
CA PRO A 121 2.61 -16.96 4.63
C PRO A 121 2.98 -15.48 4.43
N PHE A 122 2.12 -14.72 3.75
CA PHE A 122 2.34 -13.29 3.57
C PHE A 122 2.22 -12.52 4.89
N LEU A 123 1.21 -12.85 5.71
CA LEU A 123 0.91 -12.11 6.93
C LEU A 123 1.91 -12.43 8.05
N GLN A 124 2.51 -13.62 8.05
CA GLN A 124 3.62 -13.96 8.95
C GLN A 124 4.91 -13.23 8.59
N ARG A 125 5.14 -13.00 7.29
CA ARG A 125 6.39 -12.43 6.81
C ARG A 125 6.38 -10.90 6.83
N VAL A 126 5.20 -10.28 6.75
CA VAL A 126 5.06 -8.82 6.63
C VAL A 126 5.64 -8.12 7.87
N GLY A 127 6.41 -7.05 7.63
CA GLY A 127 6.93 -6.18 8.68
C GLY A 127 5.86 -5.22 9.20
N PRO A 128 6.23 -4.30 10.11
CA PRO A 128 5.36 -3.21 10.55
C PRO A 128 4.86 -2.37 9.36
N ASP A 129 3.62 -1.89 9.44
CA ASP A 129 3.02 -1.03 8.41
C ASP A 129 3.41 0.42 8.61
N VAL A 130 3.89 1.09 7.56
CA VAL A 130 4.30 2.51 7.60
C VAL A 130 3.15 3.48 7.87
N LEU A 131 1.90 3.03 7.68
CA LEU A 131 0.70 3.80 7.98
C LEU A 131 0.11 3.50 9.36
N ASP A 132 0.65 2.52 10.10
CA ASP A 132 0.28 2.32 11.51
C ASP A 132 0.76 3.53 12.32
N ALA A 133 -0.17 4.24 12.97
CA ALA A 133 0.13 5.42 13.77
C ALA A 133 0.98 5.09 15.01
N ARG A 134 0.99 3.83 15.45
CA ARG A 134 1.79 3.37 16.58
C ARG A 134 3.26 3.14 16.21
N LEU A 135 3.57 2.95 14.92
CA LEU A 135 4.94 2.76 14.46
C LEU A 135 5.71 4.09 14.53
N THR A 136 6.80 4.09 15.28
CA THR A 136 7.62 5.28 15.55
C THR A 136 8.91 5.30 14.72
N PRO A 137 9.48 6.49 14.43
CA PRO A 137 10.80 6.59 13.80
C PRO A 137 11.90 5.84 14.59
N GLU A 138 11.82 5.81 15.92
CA GLU A 138 12.77 5.12 16.79
C GLU A 138 12.74 3.61 16.57
N GLU A 139 11.55 3.02 16.46
CA GLU A 139 11.40 1.60 16.12
C GLU A 139 11.89 1.29 14.70
N VAL A 140 11.62 2.18 13.74
CA VAL A 140 12.14 2.04 12.37
C VAL A 140 13.66 2.06 12.37
N LYS A 141 14.28 2.98 13.13
CA LYS A 141 15.73 3.07 13.28
C LYS A 141 16.32 1.83 13.93
N ALA A 142 15.72 1.35 15.02
CA ALA A 142 16.14 0.11 15.68
C ALA A 142 16.06 -1.07 14.69
N ARG A 143 15.01 -1.12 13.87
CA ARG A 143 14.84 -2.14 12.83
C ARG A 143 15.89 -2.02 11.73
N LEU A 144 16.20 -0.81 11.25
CA LEU A 144 17.29 -0.55 10.29
C LEU A 144 18.64 -1.07 10.80
N LEU A 145 18.93 -0.85 12.09
CA LEU A 145 20.20 -1.27 12.72
C LEU A 145 20.23 -2.73 13.18
N SER A 146 19.09 -3.43 13.14
CA SER A 146 19.02 -4.84 13.52
C SER A 146 19.94 -5.72 12.66
N PRO A 147 20.50 -6.82 13.20
CA PRO A 147 21.39 -7.72 12.44
C PRO A 147 20.76 -8.21 11.12
N ARG A 148 19.44 -8.39 11.10
CA ARG A 148 18.68 -8.86 9.94
C ARG A 148 18.71 -7.88 8.76
N PHE A 149 18.73 -6.57 9.01
CA PHE A 149 18.54 -5.55 7.97
C PHE A 149 19.74 -4.63 7.77
N ARG A 150 20.60 -4.44 8.77
CA ARG A 150 21.67 -3.41 8.75
C ARG A 150 22.65 -3.47 7.59
N ASN A 151 22.85 -4.66 7.00
CA ASN A 151 23.78 -4.89 5.88
C ASN A 151 23.07 -5.03 4.51
N ARG A 152 21.75 -4.82 4.44
CA ARG A 152 20.97 -4.86 3.19
C ARG A 152 21.04 -3.50 2.48
N GLN A 153 21.16 -3.52 1.15
CA GLN A 153 21.10 -2.31 0.34
C GLN A 153 19.67 -1.77 0.25
N PHE A 154 19.51 -0.44 0.29
CA PHE A 154 18.20 0.21 0.28
C PHE A 154 17.40 -0.04 -1.00
N SER A 155 18.07 -0.25 -2.13
CA SER A 155 17.47 -0.60 -3.41
C SER A 155 16.47 -1.76 -3.33
N GLY A 156 16.87 -2.82 -2.62
CA GLY A 156 16.04 -3.99 -2.37
C GLY A 156 15.30 -3.93 -1.03
N LEU A 157 15.91 -3.36 0.01
CA LEU A 157 15.33 -3.33 1.36
C LEU A 157 13.99 -2.58 1.39
N LEU A 158 13.88 -1.43 0.72
CA LEU A 158 12.66 -0.61 0.70
C LEU A 158 11.54 -1.23 -0.17
N LEU A 159 11.81 -2.34 -0.87
CA LEU A 159 10.78 -3.13 -1.56
C LEU A 159 10.40 -4.40 -0.80
N ASP A 160 11.20 -4.81 0.18
CA ASP A 160 11.02 -6.01 0.98
C ASP A 160 9.91 -5.79 2.01
N GLN A 161 8.74 -6.37 1.79
CA GLN A 161 7.60 -6.21 2.71
C GLN A 161 7.89 -6.77 4.11
N ALA A 162 8.93 -7.61 4.27
CA ALA A 162 9.36 -8.06 5.59
C ALA A 162 10.09 -6.97 6.39
N PHE A 163 10.63 -5.95 5.73
CA PHE A 163 11.24 -4.80 6.39
C PHE A 163 10.16 -3.83 6.87
N LEU A 164 9.50 -3.13 5.94
CA LEU A 164 8.39 -2.23 6.22
C LEU A 164 7.29 -2.47 5.18
N ALA A 165 6.10 -2.78 5.68
CA ALA A 165 4.96 -3.07 4.84
C ALA A 165 4.40 -1.79 4.23
N GLY A 166 3.91 -1.87 3.00
CA GLY A 166 3.27 -0.74 2.32
C GLY A 166 4.22 0.06 1.42
N LEU A 167 5.54 -0.03 1.64
CA LEU A 167 6.51 0.58 0.73
C LEU A 167 6.50 -0.11 -0.63
N GLY A 168 6.57 0.67 -1.71
CA GLY A 168 6.81 0.19 -3.05
C GLY A 168 7.79 1.08 -3.81
N ASN A 169 7.69 1.07 -5.13
CA ASN A 169 8.69 1.68 -5.98
C ASN A 169 8.67 3.21 -5.96
N TYR A 170 7.48 3.82 -5.98
CA TYR A 170 7.42 5.29 -5.95
C TYR A 170 7.84 5.77 -4.57
N LEU A 171 7.39 5.12 -3.48
CA LEU A 171 7.82 5.50 -2.14
C LEU A 171 9.34 5.33 -1.98
N ARG A 172 9.92 4.21 -2.46
CA ARG A 172 11.36 3.97 -2.43
C ARG A 172 12.17 5.13 -3.00
N VAL A 173 11.83 5.59 -4.22
CA VAL A 173 12.63 6.62 -4.89
C VAL A 173 12.43 8.00 -4.27
N GLU A 174 11.22 8.32 -3.83
CA GLU A 174 10.90 9.60 -3.19
C GLU A 174 11.56 9.70 -1.80
N ILE A 175 11.57 8.61 -1.04
CA ILE A 175 12.23 8.53 0.28
C ILE A 175 13.73 8.72 0.14
N LEU A 176 14.37 7.98 -0.77
CA LEU A 176 15.82 8.09 -0.98
C LEU A 176 16.22 9.47 -1.52
N TRP A 177 15.39 10.07 -2.38
CA TRP A 177 15.60 11.45 -2.82
C TRP A 177 15.48 12.41 -1.65
N GLN A 178 14.47 12.29 -0.79
CA GLN A 178 14.27 13.18 0.35
C GLN A 178 15.53 13.29 1.21
N VAL A 179 16.15 12.14 1.54
CA VAL A 179 17.34 12.10 2.39
C VAL A 179 18.67 12.19 1.63
N GLY A 180 18.63 12.36 0.30
CA GLY A 180 19.85 12.55 -0.49
C GLY A 180 20.72 11.30 -0.60
N LEU A 181 20.14 10.10 -0.49
CA LEU A 181 20.88 8.83 -0.54
C LEU A 181 20.65 8.08 -1.86
N THR A 182 21.64 7.33 -2.30
CA THR A 182 21.51 6.35 -3.39
C THR A 182 21.01 4.98 -2.88
N GLY A 183 20.52 4.13 -3.79
CA GLY A 183 19.99 2.81 -3.43
C GLY A 183 21.05 1.80 -2.97
N GLN A 184 22.33 2.08 -3.19
CA GLN A 184 23.46 1.20 -2.87
C GLN A 184 23.89 1.28 -1.39
N HIS A 185 23.45 2.34 -0.69
CA HIS A 185 23.70 2.53 0.74
C HIS A 185 23.06 1.43 1.59
N LYS A 186 23.65 1.22 2.77
CA LYS A 186 23.18 0.31 3.81
C LYS A 186 23.06 1.06 5.13
N ALA A 187 22.14 0.65 5.99
CA ALA A 187 21.91 1.32 7.27
C ALA A 187 23.15 1.35 8.17
N LYS A 188 23.98 0.29 8.16
CA LYS A 188 25.19 0.22 8.98
C LYS A 188 26.26 1.26 8.61
N ASP A 189 26.20 1.83 7.40
CA ASP A 189 27.20 2.75 6.84
C ASP A 189 26.75 4.22 6.98
N LEU A 190 25.55 4.46 7.51
CA LEU A 190 25.00 5.80 7.70
C LEU A 190 25.43 6.41 9.03
N SER A 191 25.65 7.73 9.02
CA SER A 191 25.75 8.51 10.25
C SER A 191 24.42 8.53 11.02
N GLU A 192 24.49 8.86 12.30
CA GLU A 192 23.33 9.01 13.18
C GLU A 192 22.29 10.00 12.63
N ALA A 193 22.74 11.13 12.09
CA ALA A 193 21.87 12.13 11.48
C ALA A 193 21.15 11.59 10.23
N GLN A 194 21.87 10.86 9.36
CA GLN A 194 21.28 10.23 8.18
C GLN A 194 20.28 9.13 8.55
N LEU A 195 20.57 8.32 9.58
CA LEU A 195 19.65 7.31 10.09
C LEU A 195 18.37 7.93 10.63
N ASN A 196 18.48 9.01 11.41
CA ASN A 196 17.32 9.73 11.93
C ASN A 196 16.48 10.30 10.77
N ALA A 197 17.11 10.95 9.80
CA ALA A 197 16.42 11.49 8.62
C ALA A 197 15.70 10.40 7.80
N LEU A 198 16.37 9.26 7.56
CA LEU A 198 15.79 8.14 6.83
C LEU A 198 14.62 7.52 7.59
N SER A 199 14.74 7.36 8.91
CA SER A 199 13.69 6.73 9.72
C SER A 199 12.41 7.56 9.74
N HIS A 200 12.52 8.88 9.79
CA HIS A 200 11.38 9.80 9.63
C HIS A 200 10.81 9.73 8.22
N ALA A 201 11.66 9.86 7.19
CA ALA A 201 11.21 9.85 5.79
C ALA A 201 10.46 8.55 5.41
N LEU A 202 10.87 7.40 5.99
CA LEU A 202 10.21 6.10 5.80
C LEU A 202 8.75 6.06 6.30
N LEU A 203 8.35 6.99 7.16
CA LEU A 203 6.99 7.11 7.68
C LEU A 203 6.27 8.34 7.11
N ASP A 204 6.94 9.49 7.11
CA ASP A 204 6.34 10.78 6.74
C ASP A 204 5.89 10.82 5.27
N ILE A 205 6.70 10.28 4.35
CA ILE A 205 6.37 10.30 2.92
C ILE A 205 5.18 9.39 2.60
N PRO A 206 5.13 8.12 3.06
CA PRO A 206 3.93 7.31 2.92
C PRO A 206 2.69 7.93 3.56
N ARG A 207 2.80 8.47 4.77
CA ARG A 207 1.68 9.10 5.49
C ARG A 207 1.18 10.36 4.79
N LEU A 208 2.08 11.20 4.28
CA LEU A 208 1.73 12.37 3.46
C LEU A 208 1.05 11.96 2.15
N SER A 209 1.59 10.95 1.45
CA SER A 209 0.97 10.40 0.25
C SER A 209 -0.44 9.87 0.55
N TYR A 210 -0.63 9.17 1.66
CA TYR A 210 -1.93 8.69 2.10
C TYR A 210 -2.90 9.85 2.36
N ALA A 211 -2.48 10.83 3.15
CA ALA A 211 -3.33 11.93 3.58
C ALA A 211 -3.74 12.88 2.45
N THR A 212 -2.89 13.09 1.44
CA THR A 212 -3.03 14.23 0.52
C THR A 212 -3.04 13.88 -0.97
N ARG A 213 -2.71 12.64 -1.35
CA ARG A 213 -2.66 12.28 -2.77
C ARG A 213 -4.06 12.14 -3.35
N GLY A 214 -4.37 13.00 -4.34
CA GLY A 214 -5.69 13.08 -4.97
C GLY A 214 -6.54 14.26 -4.46
N GLN A 215 -6.08 14.96 -3.42
CA GLN A 215 -6.66 16.24 -3.01
C GLN A 215 -6.07 17.36 -3.87
N VAL A 216 -6.92 18.26 -4.36
CA VAL A 216 -6.52 19.50 -5.02
C VAL A 216 -6.36 20.55 -3.92
N ASP A 217 -5.25 21.29 -3.92
CA ASP A 217 -5.06 22.42 -3.02
C ASP A 217 -5.97 23.57 -3.48
N GLU A 218 -7.08 23.80 -2.78
CA GLU A 218 -8.04 24.87 -3.11
C GLU A 218 -7.40 26.27 -3.06
N ASN A 219 -6.29 26.43 -2.31
CA ASN A 219 -5.60 27.69 -2.11
C ASN A 219 -4.42 27.91 -3.08
N LYS A 220 -4.12 26.94 -3.96
CA LYS A 220 -3.09 27.08 -5.00
C LYS A 220 -3.64 26.61 -6.33
N HIS A 221 -3.82 27.54 -7.25
CA HIS A 221 -4.41 27.33 -8.58
C HIS A 221 -3.86 26.16 -9.42
N HIS A 222 -2.76 25.49 -9.06
CA HIS A 222 -2.36 24.25 -9.72
C HIS A 222 -1.65 23.26 -8.79
N GLY A 223 -2.32 22.16 -8.45
CA GLY A 223 -1.74 20.82 -8.28
C GLY A 223 -1.83 20.20 -6.87
N ALA A 224 -1.85 18.86 -6.81
CA ALA A 224 -1.96 18.09 -5.57
C ALA A 224 -0.90 18.44 -4.53
N LEU A 225 -1.23 18.31 -3.24
CA LEU A 225 -0.34 18.55 -2.09
C LEU A 225 0.87 17.60 -2.10
N PHE A 226 0.65 16.30 -2.35
CA PHE A 226 1.72 15.35 -2.63
C PHE A 226 2.07 15.35 -4.13
N ARG A 227 3.34 15.60 -4.46
CA ARG A 227 3.87 15.55 -5.83
C ARG A 227 5.17 14.78 -5.89
N PHE A 228 5.35 14.02 -6.97
CA PHE A 228 6.59 13.32 -7.22
C PHE A 228 7.76 14.29 -7.47
N LYS A 229 8.85 14.02 -6.77
CA LYS A 229 10.11 14.76 -6.83
C LYS A 229 11.03 14.16 -7.88
N VAL A 230 11.04 12.82 -8.00
CA VAL A 230 11.86 12.09 -8.97
C VAL A 230 11.08 11.02 -9.75
N PHE A 231 10.07 10.39 -9.15
CA PHE A 231 9.35 9.30 -9.80
C PHE A 231 8.64 9.78 -11.08
N HIS A 232 8.92 9.12 -12.22
CA HIS A 232 8.40 9.51 -13.56
C HIS A 232 8.75 10.96 -13.94
N ARG A 233 9.88 11.47 -13.45
CA ARG A 233 10.42 12.80 -13.78
C ARG A 233 11.80 12.73 -14.44
N ASP A 234 12.18 11.58 -14.98
CA ASP A 234 13.39 11.44 -15.78
C ASP A 234 13.43 12.44 -16.93
N GLY A 235 14.61 13.02 -17.17
CA GLY A 235 14.83 14.12 -18.12
C GLY A 235 14.40 15.51 -17.62
N LYS A 236 13.75 15.61 -16.44
CA LYS A 236 13.38 16.91 -15.85
C LYS A 236 14.44 17.39 -14.86
N ALA A 237 14.53 18.71 -14.67
CA ALA A 237 15.37 19.31 -13.65
C ALA A 237 14.89 18.95 -12.24
N CYS A 238 15.84 18.58 -11.37
CA CYS A 238 15.63 18.36 -9.95
C CYS A 238 15.29 19.67 -9.26
N GLU A 239 14.19 19.70 -8.51
CA GLU A 239 13.76 20.92 -7.80
C GLU A 239 14.70 21.35 -6.66
N ARG A 240 15.63 20.49 -6.23
CA ARG A 240 16.60 20.80 -5.17
C ARG A 240 17.88 21.44 -5.69
N CYS A 241 18.38 21.00 -6.84
CA CYS A 241 19.71 21.39 -7.33
C CYS A 241 19.77 21.71 -8.83
N GLY A 242 18.67 21.61 -9.56
CA GLY A 242 18.61 21.85 -11.00
C GLY A 242 19.16 20.70 -11.88
N GLY A 243 19.94 19.77 -11.32
CA GLY A 243 20.49 18.63 -12.05
C GLY A 243 19.42 17.74 -12.69
N ILE A 244 19.73 17.10 -13.82
CA ILE A 244 18.75 16.28 -14.56
C ILE A 244 18.48 14.97 -13.82
N ILE A 245 17.20 14.65 -13.61
CA ILE A 245 16.78 13.39 -13.01
C ILE A 245 17.01 12.25 -14.01
N GLU A 246 17.64 11.19 -13.55
CA GLU A 246 17.94 10.01 -14.34
C GLU A 246 17.04 8.83 -13.98
N LYS A 247 16.87 7.94 -14.95
CA LYS A 247 16.19 6.66 -14.80
C LYS A 247 17.14 5.53 -15.12
N THR A 248 17.21 4.56 -14.21
CA THR A 248 17.97 3.32 -14.39
C THR A 248 17.15 2.12 -13.90
N MET A 249 17.74 0.93 -13.94
CA MET A 249 17.17 -0.29 -13.37
C MET A 249 17.94 -0.68 -12.11
N LEU A 250 17.24 -0.78 -10.98
CA LEU A 250 17.83 -1.20 -9.71
C LEU A 250 16.90 -2.14 -8.95
N SER A 251 17.42 -3.33 -8.61
CA SER A 251 16.64 -4.46 -8.07
C SER A 251 15.49 -4.87 -9.00
N SER A 252 15.77 -4.96 -10.31
CA SER A 252 14.81 -5.33 -11.36
C SER A 252 13.58 -4.41 -11.47
N ARG A 253 13.68 -3.17 -10.97
CA ARG A 253 12.62 -2.17 -11.02
C ARG A 253 13.19 -0.83 -11.49
N PRO A 254 12.40 0.00 -12.21
CA PRO A 254 12.81 1.36 -12.55
C PRO A 254 13.17 2.15 -11.29
N PHE A 255 14.32 2.80 -11.32
CA PHE A 255 14.84 3.63 -10.24
C PHE A 255 15.06 5.04 -10.78
N TYR A 256 14.47 6.03 -10.10
CA TYR A 256 14.52 7.44 -10.48
C TYR A 256 15.30 8.18 -9.42
N TRP A 257 16.28 8.97 -9.81
CA TRP A 257 17.16 9.64 -8.85
C TRP A 257 17.83 10.87 -9.48
N CYS A 258 18.33 11.77 -8.64
CA CYS A 258 19.12 12.91 -9.08
C CYS A 258 20.62 12.66 -8.79
N PRO A 259 21.48 12.52 -9.81
CA PRO A 259 22.90 12.21 -9.63
C PRO A 259 23.71 13.34 -8.97
N HIS A 260 23.18 14.57 -8.98
CA HIS A 260 23.87 15.72 -8.42
C HIS A 260 23.69 15.88 -6.91
N CYS A 261 22.52 15.47 -6.37
CA CYS A 261 22.19 15.70 -4.95
C CYS A 261 21.88 14.43 -4.16
N GLN A 262 21.88 13.25 -4.78
CA GLN A 262 21.88 11.97 -4.07
C GLN A 262 23.26 11.35 -4.18
N LYS A 263 23.84 10.99 -3.04
CA LYS A 263 25.15 10.33 -2.97
C LYS A 263 24.98 8.98 -2.29
#